data_AF-A0A7J7KC74-F1
#
_entry.id   AF-A0A7J7KC74-F1
#
_cell.length_a   1.000
_cell.length_b   1.000
_cell.length_c   1.000
_cell.angle_alpha   90.00
_cell.angle_beta   90.00
_cell.angle_gamma   90.00
#
_symmetry.space_group_name_H-M   'P 1'
#
loop_
_entity.id
_entity.type
_entity.pdbx_description
1 polymer ?
#
loop_
_entity_poly.entity_id
_entity_poly.type
_entity_poly.pdbx_seq_one_letter_code
_entity_poly.pdbx_strand_id
1 'polypeptide(L)'
;MSRAQAESVIKNIIREIAAECAAKGQAVSETLVAFMVKAVVLDPNNEFNVDRTLTKDDVQKLIKLCVERLLNVRSPSLDTIKMQVYFDMNYTGRHDFLEEHRRVLESRLQPVLREITDSRARTREELESLYRKIVSAVLLRSGLGSPTDIAVVREATAALQSVFPQTELGTFMSMTKRDKERQLQELTMIVTGIRLFNKECGKGGEGIDDLPGILNEAVPATTQNVDSEIQSTVRDAYRYTAILEKICQNERGEPSVGLSVQLLKESLINSRQHEAFLRVLLHDVIGCAQQVEMLESQLAGRMEQLQATVQSKTAVPTAQVYVCSS
;
A
#
# COMPACT_ATOMS: atom_id res chain seq x y z
N MET A 1 -28.29 -21.68 17.96
CA MET A 1 -26.97 -22.16 17.47
C MET A 1 -25.88 -21.36 18.16
N SER A 2 -24.73 -21.98 18.50
CA SER A 2 -23.58 -21.19 18.94
C SER A 2 -22.99 -20.43 17.74
N ARG A 3 -22.37 -19.27 17.97
CA ARG A 3 -21.74 -18.45 16.92
C ARG A 3 -20.74 -19.24 16.06
N ALA A 4 -19.98 -20.13 16.70
CA ALA A 4 -19.03 -21.03 16.04
C ALA A 4 -19.70 -22.08 15.12
N GLN A 5 -20.89 -22.57 15.49
CA GLN A 5 -21.65 -23.50 14.63
C GLN A 5 -22.21 -22.78 13.40
N ALA A 6 -22.73 -21.56 13.55
CA ALA A 6 -23.20 -20.76 12.42
C ALA A 6 -22.07 -20.41 11.44
N GLU A 7 -20.89 -20.03 11.95
CA GLU A 7 -19.71 -19.78 11.13
C GLU A 7 -19.25 -21.02 10.36
N SER A 8 -19.29 -22.21 10.99
CA SER A 8 -18.95 -23.47 10.31
C SER A 8 -19.93 -23.81 9.19
N VAL A 9 -21.23 -23.58 9.40
CA VAL A 9 -22.26 -23.84 8.37
C VAL A 9 -22.07 -22.91 7.18
N ILE A 10 -21.83 -21.61 7.42
CA ILE A 10 -21.59 -20.63 6.35
C ILE A 10 -20.34 -20.98 5.54
N LYS A 11 -19.24 -21.38 6.19
CA LYS A 11 -18.02 -21.82 5.50
C LYS A 11 -18.26 -23.03 4.59
N ASN A 12 -19.08 -23.99 5.02
CA ASN A 12 -19.43 -25.15 4.21
C ASN A 12 -20.26 -24.75 2.98
N ILE A 13 -21.24 -23.85 3.16
CA ILE A 13 -22.07 -23.32 2.06
C ILE A 13 -21.19 -22.60 1.02
N ILE A 14 -20.24 -21.77 1.46
CA ILE A 14 -19.31 -21.05 0.58
C ILE A 14 -18.50 -22.04 -0.27
N ARG A 15 -17.95 -23.10 0.35
CA ARG A 15 -17.17 -24.12 -0.35
C ARG A 15 -18.02 -24.91 -1.35
N GLU A 16 -19.25 -25.23 -1.00
CA GLU A 16 -20.19 -25.95 -1.87
C GLU A 16 -20.53 -25.13 -3.11
N ILE A 17 -20.87 -23.84 -2.94
CA ILE A 17 -21.11 -22.93 -4.07
C ILE A 17 -19.88 -22.80 -4.97
N ALA A 18 -18.69 -22.61 -4.37
CA ALA A 18 -17.45 -22.51 -5.15
C ALA A 18 -17.17 -23.78 -5.96
N ALA A 19 -17.38 -24.96 -5.36
CA ALA A 19 -17.23 -26.24 -6.04
C ALA A 19 -18.24 -26.43 -7.18
N GLU A 20 -19.50 -26.03 -6.97
CA GLU A 20 -20.54 -26.13 -8.00
C GLU A 20 -20.27 -25.18 -9.19
N CYS A 21 -19.83 -23.95 -8.92
CA CYS A 21 -19.39 -23.02 -9.97
C CYS A 21 -18.19 -23.59 -10.75
N ALA A 22 -17.20 -24.15 -10.05
CA ALA A 22 -16.03 -24.75 -10.69
C ALA A 22 -16.39 -25.96 -11.57
N ALA A 23 -17.31 -26.82 -11.10
CA ALA A 23 -17.84 -27.94 -11.88
C ALA A 23 -18.55 -27.49 -13.16
N LYS A 24 -19.08 -26.26 -13.19
CA LYS A 24 -19.72 -25.62 -14.35
C LYS A 24 -18.75 -24.71 -15.14
N GLY A 25 -17.44 -24.81 -14.89
CA GLY A 25 -16.39 -24.15 -15.66
C GLY A 25 -16.05 -22.73 -15.23
N GLN A 26 -16.52 -22.26 -14.08
CA GLN A 26 -16.21 -20.93 -13.55
C GLN A 26 -15.52 -21.04 -12.19
N ALA A 27 -14.23 -20.74 -12.14
CA ALA A 27 -13.49 -20.67 -10.88
C ALA A 27 -13.78 -19.33 -10.19
N VAL A 28 -14.36 -19.39 -8.99
CA VAL A 28 -14.69 -18.21 -8.16
C VAL A 28 -13.98 -18.29 -6.82
N SER A 29 -13.52 -17.16 -6.29
CA SER A 29 -12.86 -17.12 -4.98
C SER A 29 -13.87 -17.28 -3.85
N GLU A 30 -13.46 -17.89 -2.73
CA GLU A 30 -14.32 -18.01 -1.54
C GLU A 30 -14.81 -16.65 -1.04
N THR A 31 -13.98 -15.60 -1.18
CA THR A 31 -14.37 -14.23 -0.81
C THR A 31 -15.50 -13.69 -1.69
N LEU A 32 -15.42 -13.86 -3.01
CA LEU A 32 -16.49 -13.44 -3.92
C LEU A 32 -17.80 -14.18 -3.61
N VAL A 33 -17.70 -15.48 -3.33
CA VAL A 33 -18.85 -16.29 -2.93
C VAL A 33 -19.45 -15.81 -1.61
N ALA A 34 -18.64 -15.49 -0.60
CA ALA A 34 -19.10 -14.97 0.68
C ALA A 34 -19.88 -13.65 0.52
N PHE A 35 -19.40 -12.75 -0.34
CA PHE A 35 -20.12 -11.52 -0.68
C PHE A 35 -21.41 -11.79 -1.45
N MET A 36 -21.40 -12.74 -2.41
CA MET A 36 -22.61 -13.13 -3.13
C MET A 36 -23.67 -13.71 -2.20
N VAL A 37 -23.28 -14.58 -1.26
CA VAL A 37 -24.18 -15.14 -0.23
C VAL A 37 -24.82 -14.01 0.55
N LYS A 38 -24.03 -13.03 1.01
CA LYS A 38 -24.56 -11.85 1.72
C LYS A 38 -25.53 -11.05 0.84
N ALA A 39 -25.20 -10.80 -0.42
CA ALA A 39 -26.06 -10.07 -1.35
C ALA A 39 -27.39 -10.80 -1.62
N VAL A 40 -27.37 -12.13 -1.79
CA VAL A 40 -28.57 -12.95 -2.00
C VAL A 40 -29.46 -12.97 -0.77
N VAL A 41 -28.88 -13.09 0.44
CA VAL A 41 -29.63 -13.10 1.70
C VAL A 41 -30.27 -11.75 2.00
N LEU A 42 -29.60 -10.64 1.66
CA LEU A 42 -30.10 -9.28 1.92
C LEU A 42 -31.09 -8.76 0.88
N ASP A 43 -31.21 -9.41 -0.28
CA ASP A 43 -32.15 -9.03 -1.33
C ASP A 43 -33.59 -9.39 -0.92
N PRO A 44 -34.49 -8.39 -0.75
CA PRO A 44 -35.86 -8.63 -0.30
C PRO A 44 -36.64 -9.57 -1.23
N ASN A 45 -36.31 -9.62 -2.51
CA ASN A 45 -36.98 -10.47 -3.49
C ASN A 45 -36.71 -11.97 -3.27
N ASN A 46 -35.66 -12.30 -2.52
CA ASN A 46 -35.30 -13.68 -2.22
C ASN A 46 -35.98 -14.20 -0.94
N GLU A 47 -36.65 -13.33 -0.18
CA GLU A 47 -37.49 -13.67 0.98
C GLU A 47 -36.75 -14.46 2.08
N PHE A 48 -35.45 -14.25 2.25
CA PHE A 48 -34.70 -14.83 3.38
C PHE A 48 -35.01 -14.07 4.68
N ASN A 49 -35.28 -14.80 5.75
CA ASN A 49 -35.44 -14.21 7.09
C ASN A 49 -34.11 -14.29 7.85
N VAL A 50 -33.46 -13.15 8.04
CA VAL A 50 -32.13 -13.04 8.68
C VAL A 50 -32.19 -13.34 10.19
N ASP A 51 -33.35 -13.22 10.82
CA ASP A 51 -33.56 -13.44 12.27
C ASP A 51 -33.86 -14.91 12.62
N ARG A 52 -34.07 -15.76 11.60
CA ARG A 52 -34.37 -17.18 11.77
C ARG A 52 -33.16 -18.04 11.39
N THR A 53 -33.03 -19.19 12.05
CA THR A 53 -32.06 -20.22 11.64
C THR A 53 -32.42 -20.79 10.27
N LEU A 54 -31.44 -20.84 9.35
CA LEU A 54 -31.59 -21.44 8.03
C LEU A 54 -32.01 -22.92 8.12
N THR A 55 -33.09 -23.27 7.42
CA THR A 55 -33.51 -24.66 7.21
C THR A 55 -32.70 -25.29 6.06
N LYS A 56 -32.82 -26.61 5.88
CA LYS A 56 -32.17 -27.30 4.75
C LYS A 56 -32.63 -26.76 3.40
N ASP A 57 -33.91 -26.44 3.28
CA ASP A 57 -34.51 -25.90 2.05
C ASP A 57 -33.98 -24.47 1.79
N ASP A 58 -33.81 -23.66 2.83
CA ASP A 58 -33.20 -22.33 2.72
C ASP A 58 -31.76 -22.42 2.21
N VAL A 59 -30.98 -23.39 2.71
CA VAL A 59 -29.60 -23.61 2.25
C VAL A 59 -29.56 -24.01 0.77
N GLN A 60 -30.42 -24.94 0.35
CA GLN A 60 -30.50 -25.33 -1.07
C GLN A 60 -30.94 -24.17 -1.97
N LYS A 61 -31.94 -23.39 -1.54
CA LYS A 61 -32.38 -22.17 -2.24
C LYS A 61 -31.22 -21.18 -2.38
N LEU A 62 -30.48 -20.95 -1.29
CA LEU A 62 -29.34 -20.04 -1.24
C LEU A 62 -28.23 -20.46 -2.21
N ILE A 63 -27.83 -21.74 -2.18
CA ILE A 63 -26.81 -22.29 -3.08
C ILE A 63 -27.23 -22.08 -4.53
N LYS A 64 -28.46 -22.49 -4.88
CA LYS A 64 -28.98 -22.37 -6.24
C LYS A 64 -28.94 -20.92 -6.74
N LEU A 65 -29.46 -19.97 -5.96
CA LEU A 65 -29.49 -18.55 -6.31
C LEU A 65 -28.07 -17.97 -6.46
N CYS A 66 -27.15 -18.32 -5.57
CA CYS A 66 -25.77 -17.86 -5.66
C CYS A 66 -25.07 -18.41 -6.91
N VAL A 67 -25.20 -19.71 -7.18
CA VAL A 67 -24.59 -20.35 -8.35
C VAL A 67 -25.15 -19.77 -9.65
N GLU A 68 -26.47 -19.58 -9.73
CA GLU A 68 -27.10 -18.95 -10.90
C GLU A 68 -26.57 -17.54 -11.16
N ARG A 69 -26.48 -16.70 -10.11
CA ARG A 69 -25.91 -15.35 -10.23
C ARG A 69 -24.43 -15.34 -10.59
N LEU A 70 -23.63 -16.22 -10.00
CA LEU A 70 -22.18 -16.31 -10.24
C LEU A 70 -21.83 -16.84 -11.64
N LEU A 71 -22.69 -17.66 -12.24
CA LEU A 71 -22.51 -18.16 -13.60
C LEU A 71 -23.02 -17.20 -14.68
N ASN A 72 -23.76 -16.16 -14.30
CA ASN A 72 -24.20 -15.14 -15.24
C ASN A 72 -23.08 -14.12 -15.53
N VAL A 73 -22.06 -14.54 -16.28
CA VAL A 73 -20.85 -13.76 -16.58
C VAL A 73 -21.14 -12.45 -17.35
N ARG A 74 -22.32 -12.31 -17.96
CA ARG A 74 -22.73 -11.09 -18.68
C ARG A 74 -23.57 -10.14 -17.84
N SER A 75 -23.70 -10.38 -16.53
CA SER A 75 -24.47 -9.52 -15.63
C SER A 75 -23.64 -8.34 -15.12
N PRO A 76 -24.04 -7.08 -15.40
CA PRO A 76 -23.38 -5.91 -14.81
C PRO A 76 -23.50 -5.87 -13.28
N SER A 77 -24.55 -6.46 -12.71
CA SER A 77 -24.68 -6.64 -11.26
C SER A 77 -23.55 -7.51 -10.69
N LEU A 78 -23.24 -8.64 -11.35
CA LEU A 78 -22.12 -9.49 -10.95
C LEU A 78 -20.78 -8.75 -11.07
N ASP A 79 -20.58 -7.99 -12.15
CA ASP A 79 -19.35 -7.20 -12.34
C ASP A 79 -19.21 -6.10 -11.28
N THR A 80 -20.32 -5.53 -10.82
CA THR A 80 -20.33 -4.57 -9.70
C THR A 80 -19.88 -5.23 -8.40
N ILE A 81 -20.39 -6.41 -8.08
CA ILE A 81 -19.98 -7.16 -6.89
C ILE A 81 -18.50 -7.54 -6.98
N LYS A 82 -18.03 -8.02 -8.13
CA LYS A 82 -16.61 -8.33 -8.35
C LYS A 82 -15.73 -7.11 -8.12
N MET A 83 -16.14 -5.94 -8.62
CA MET A 83 -15.42 -4.69 -8.44
C MET A 83 -15.37 -4.28 -6.97
N GLN A 84 -16.48 -4.38 -6.24
CA GLN A 84 -16.52 -4.10 -4.80
C GLN A 84 -15.61 -5.04 -4.01
N VAL A 85 -15.69 -6.35 -4.26
CA VAL A 85 -14.82 -7.33 -3.60
C VAL A 85 -13.35 -7.07 -3.93
N TYR A 86 -13.04 -6.77 -5.19
CA TYR A 86 -11.68 -6.48 -5.60
C TYR A 86 -11.15 -5.22 -4.91
N PHE A 87 -11.95 -4.16 -4.85
CA PHE A 87 -11.56 -2.93 -4.16
C PHE A 87 -11.35 -3.18 -2.67
N ASP A 88 -12.30 -3.81 -1.97
CA ASP A 88 -12.21 -4.11 -0.54
C ASP A 88 -11.01 -4.99 -0.18
N MET A 89 -10.60 -5.91 -1.07
CA MET A 89 -9.47 -6.81 -0.83
C MET A 89 -8.10 -6.20 -1.10
N ASN A 90 -8.01 -5.24 -2.03
CA ASN A 90 -6.73 -4.75 -2.54
C ASN A 90 -6.46 -3.29 -2.16
N TYR A 91 -7.49 -2.50 -1.92
CA TYR A 91 -7.33 -1.13 -1.47
C TYR A 91 -6.97 -1.14 0.02
N THR A 92 -5.81 -0.58 0.33
CA THR A 92 -5.34 -0.38 1.70
C THR A 92 -5.20 1.11 1.94
N GLY A 93 -5.74 1.61 3.06
CA GLY A 93 -5.56 3.00 3.42
C GLY A 93 -4.09 3.35 3.62
N ARG A 94 -3.70 4.58 3.28
CA ARG A 94 -2.30 5.04 3.37
C ARG A 94 -1.65 4.76 4.73
N HIS A 95 -2.38 4.96 5.83
CA HIS A 95 -1.86 4.73 7.18
C HIS A 95 -1.43 3.28 7.38
N ASP A 96 -2.35 2.35 7.12
CA ASP A 96 -2.15 0.91 7.26
C ASP A 96 -1.04 0.42 6.33
N PHE A 97 -0.99 0.96 5.10
CA PHE A 97 0.08 0.65 4.15
C PHE A 97 1.46 1.06 4.69
N LEU A 98 1.58 2.28 5.22
CA LEU A 98 2.85 2.77 5.77
C LEU A 98 3.27 2.04 7.05
N GLU A 99 2.31 1.65 7.89
CA GLU A 99 2.56 0.85 9.09
C GLU A 99 3.05 -0.55 8.71
N GLU A 100 2.38 -1.22 7.79
CA GLU A 100 2.77 -2.55 7.31
C GLU A 100 4.13 -2.51 6.62
N HIS A 101 4.39 -1.50 5.79
CA HIS A 101 5.70 -1.31 5.18
C HIS A 101 6.82 -1.17 6.23
N ARG A 102 6.60 -0.34 7.26
CA ARG A 102 7.55 -0.18 8.37
C ARG A 102 7.76 -1.49 9.14
N ARG A 103 6.68 -2.22 9.42
CA ARG A 103 6.73 -3.52 10.11
C ARG A 103 7.54 -4.55 9.32
N VAL A 104 7.32 -4.65 8.01
CA VAL A 104 8.05 -5.56 7.12
C VAL A 104 9.52 -5.19 7.04
N LEU A 105 9.84 -3.90 6.87
CA LEU A 105 11.22 -3.42 6.82
C LEU A 105 11.97 -3.77 8.12
N GLU A 106 11.39 -3.44 9.28
CA GLU A 106 12.00 -3.75 10.57
C GLU A 106 12.16 -5.26 10.73
N SER A 107 11.13 -6.06 10.43
CA SER A 107 11.21 -7.53 10.51
C SER A 107 12.33 -8.12 9.65
N ARG A 108 12.58 -7.56 8.46
CA ARG A 108 13.67 -8.01 7.57
C ARG A 108 15.04 -7.56 8.03
N LEU A 109 15.12 -6.43 8.73
CA LEU A 109 16.38 -5.88 9.24
C LEU A 109 16.82 -6.53 10.55
N GLN A 110 15.87 -7.03 11.35
CA GLN A 110 16.11 -7.64 12.66
C GLN A 110 17.23 -8.71 12.70
N PRO A 111 17.34 -9.66 11.74
CA PRO A 111 18.44 -10.62 11.72
C PRO A 111 19.83 -9.95 11.67
N VAL A 112 19.98 -8.94 10.81
CA VAL A 112 21.24 -8.18 10.65
C VAL A 112 21.57 -7.42 11.93
N LEU A 113 20.58 -6.79 12.56
CA LEU A 113 20.77 -6.06 13.82
C LEU A 113 21.16 -6.99 14.96
N ARG A 114 20.58 -8.19 15.03
CA ARG A 114 20.96 -9.21 16.02
C ARG A 114 22.41 -9.63 15.86
N GLU A 115 22.86 -9.89 14.63
CA GLU A 115 24.26 -10.22 14.37
C GLU A 115 25.23 -9.12 14.81
N ILE A 116 24.84 -7.84 14.67
CA ILE A 116 25.65 -6.70 15.12
C ILE A 116 25.63 -6.59 16.64
N THR A 117 24.45 -6.61 17.25
CA THR A 117 24.25 -6.36 18.68
C THR A 117 24.81 -7.48 19.56
N ASP A 118 24.72 -8.73 19.08
CA ASP A 118 25.21 -9.92 19.78
C ASP A 118 26.69 -10.23 19.44
N SER A 119 27.33 -9.45 18.57
CA SER A 119 28.73 -9.63 18.16
C SER A 119 29.72 -9.50 19.33
N ARG A 120 30.73 -10.37 19.33
CA ARG A 120 31.84 -10.40 20.30
C ARG A 120 33.20 -10.43 19.59
N ALA A 121 33.36 -9.59 18.57
CA ALA A 121 34.59 -9.48 17.80
C ALA A 121 35.81 -9.15 18.69
N ARG A 122 36.92 -9.86 18.49
CA ARG A 122 38.19 -9.67 19.21
C ARG A 122 39.37 -9.48 18.26
N THR A 123 39.34 -10.12 17.10
CA THR A 123 40.39 -9.98 16.09
C THR A 123 40.13 -8.76 15.21
N ARG A 124 41.19 -8.26 14.56
CA ARG A 124 41.07 -7.17 13.59
C ARG A 124 40.09 -7.52 12.45
N GLU A 125 40.17 -8.74 11.94
CA GLU A 125 39.30 -9.22 10.86
C GLU A 125 37.83 -9.27 11.29
N GLU A 126 37.56 -9.71 12.52
CA GLU A 126 36.20 -9.73 13.09
C GLU A 126 35.65 -8.32 13.30
N LEU A 127 36.49 -7.37 13.74
CA LEU A 127 36.10 -5.96 13.89
C LEU A 127 35.79 -5.32 12.53
N GLU A 128 36.62 -5.58 11.51
CA GLU A 128 36.37 -5.13 10.14
C GLU A 128 35.09 -5.76 9.57
N SER A 129 34.80 -7.03 9.89
CA SER A 129 33.54 -7.67 9.52
C SER A 129 32.34 -7.05 10.24
N LEU A 130 32.45 -6.75 11.55
CA LEU A 130 31.38 -6.09 12.31
C LEU A 130 31.08 -4.72 11.73
N TYR A 131 32.12 -3.94 11.42
CA TYR A 131 31.97 -2.61 10.82
C TYR A 131 31.24 -2.66 9.47
N ARG A 132 31.59 -3.63 8.61
CA ARG A 132 30.87 -3.86 7.33
C ARG A 132 29.40 -4.20 7.53
N LYS A 133 29.05 -4.97 8.58
CA LYS A 133 27.64 -5.25 8.92
C LYS A 133 26.91 -3.99 9.37
N ILE A 134 27.55 -3.12 10.16
CA ILE A 134 26.98 -1.83 10.57
C ILE A 134 26.69 -0.96 9.34
N VAL A 135 27.65 -0.83 8.42
CA VAL A 135 27.44 -0.09 7.16
C VAL A 135 26.27 -0.67 6.37
N SER A 136 26.20 -2.00 6.25
CA SER A 136 25.10 -2.68 5.55
C SER A 136 23.75 -2.41 6.22
N ALA A 137 23.68 -2.43 7.55
CA ALA A 137 22.47 -2.13 8.30
C ALA A 137 22.01 -0.68 8.12
N VAL A 138 22.95 0.28 8.09
CA VAL A 138 22.67 1.69 7.82
C VAL A 138 22.09 1.88 6.41
N LEU A 139 22.68 1.23 5.40
CA LEU A 139 22.17 1.28 4.02
C LEU A 139 20.79 0.65 3.89
N LEU A 140 20.59 -0.54 4.44
CA LEU A 140 19.30 -1.24 4.39
C LEU A 140 18.20 -0.48 5.14
N ARG A 141 18.51 0.15 6.27
CA ARG A 141 17.53 0.92 7.06
C ARG A 141 17.18 2.25 6.41
N SER A 142 18.16 2.93 5.80
CA SER A 142 17.95 4.22 5.14
C SER A 142 17.28 4.10 3.77
N GLY A 143 17.45 2.96 3.09
CA GLY A 143 16.95 2.77 1.72
C GLY A 143 17.71 3.60 0.66
N LEU A 144 18.81 4.26 1.05
CA LEU A 144 19.59 5.13 0.15
C LEU A 144 20.68 4.34 -0.58
N GLY A 145 20.28 3.39 -1.43
CA GLY A 145 21.17 2.58 -2.25
C GLY A 145 21.45 1.17 -1.69
N SER A 146 22.09 0.35 -2.52
CA SER A 146 22.27 -1.08 -2.24
C SER A 146 23.55 -1.37 -1.44
N PRO A 147 23.52 -2.24 -0.41
CA PRO A 147 24.74 -2.73 0.25
C PRO A 147 25.59 -3.65 -0.63
N THR A 148 25.13 -4.01 -1.83
CA THR A 148 25.92 -4.76 -2.82
C THR A 148 26.69 -3.87 -3.78
N ASP A 149 26.39 -2.57 -3.82
CA ASP A 149 27.08 -1.62 -4.69
C ASP A 149 28.31 -1.07 -3.97
N ILE A 150 29.48 -1.27 -4.57
CA ILE A 150 30.77 -0.88 -4.00
C ILE A 150 30.87 0.64 -3.85
N ALA A 151 30.34 1.44 -4.78
CA ALA A 151 30.40 2.90 -4.70
C ALA A 151 29.56 3.42 -3.51
N VAL A 152 28.33 2.91 -3.39
CA VAL A 152 27.41 3.20 -2.29
C VAL A 152 28.02 2.81 -0.94
N VAL A 153 28.57 1.59 -0.85
CA VAL A 153 29.21 1.10 0.39
C VAL A 153 30.42 1.95 0.77
N ARG A 154 31.24 2.37 -0.20
CA ARG A 154 32.41 3.23 0.08
C ARG A 154 31.99 4.59 0.60
N GLU A 155 30.99 5.22 -0.02
CA GLU A 155 30.46 6.50 0.44
C GLU A 155 29.87 6.40 1.85
N ALA A 156 29.01 5.40 2.10
CA ALA A 156 28.42 5.18 3.42
C ALA A 156 29.47 4.83 4.49
N THR A 157 30.51 4.10 4.12
CA THR A 157 31.65 3.82 5.01
C THR A 157 32.39 5.10 5.37
N ALA A 158 32.67 5.97 4.40
CA ALA A 158 33.34 7.25 4.66
C ALA A 158 32.50 8.17 5.56
N ALA A 159 31.19 8.25 5.29
CA ALA A 159 30.26 9.01 6.13
C ALA A 159 30.19 8.43 7.56
N LEU A 160 30.10 7.11 7.71
CA LEU A 160 30.09 6.46 9.03
C LEU A 160 31.41 6.68 9.77
N GLN A 161 32.56 6.56 9.10
CA GLN A 161 33.88 6.77 9.69
C GLN A 161 34.06 8.21 10.22
N SER A 162 33.40 9.19 9.61
CA SER A 162 33.48 10.59 10.06
C SER A 162 32.83 10.85 11.43
N VAL A 163 31.88 10.00 11.85
CA VAL A 163 31.13 10.15 13.11
C VAL A 163 31.29 8.98 14.07
N PHE A 164 31.71 7.83 13.55
CA PHE A 164 31.89 6.58 14.28
C PHE A 164 33.10 5.83 13.71
N PRO A 165 34.32 6.25 14.09
CA PRO A 165 35.54 5.59 13.65
C PRO A 165 35.65 4.18 14.24
N GLN A 166 36.42 3.30 13.61
CA GLN A 166 36.56 1.90 14.03
C GLN A 166 37.07 1.75 15.47
N THR A 167 37.76 2.75 16.01
CA THR A 167 38.23 2.80 17.40
C THR A 167 37.07 2.78 18.41
N GLU A 168 35.88 3.28 18.03
CA GLU A 168 34.68 3.29 18.87
C GLU A 168 33.96 1.95 18.94
N LEU A 169 34.36 0.95 18.14
CA LEU A 169 33.75 -0.39 18.18
C LEU A 169 33.89 -1.05 19.56
N GLY A 170 34.99 -0.80 20.28
CA GLY A 170 35.19 -1.31 21.63
C GLY A 170 34.13 -0.80 22.60
N THR A 171 33.87 0.52 22.57
CA THR A 171 32.83 1.18 23.36
C THR A 171 31.44 0.68 22.95
N PHE A 172 31.16 0.61 21.64
CA PHE A 172 29.90 0.09 21.12
C PHE A 172 29.62 -1.34 21.62
N MET A 173 30.62 -2.22 21.59
CA MET A 173 30.44 -3.62 21.99
C MET A 173 30.18 -3.80 23.49
N SER A 174 30.63 -2.87 24.35
CA SER A 174 30.42 -2.92 25.80
C SER A 174 29.04 -2.44 26.24
N MET A 175 28.29 -1.78 25.34
CA MET A 175 26.94 -1.29 25.60
C MET A 175 25.92 -2.41 25.75
N THR A 176 24.78 -2.11 26.38
CA THR A 176 23.65 -3.04 26.41
C THR A 176 23.06 -3.21 25.02
N LYS A 177 22.36 -4.33 24.77
CA LYS A 177 21.69 -4.57 23.48
C LYS A 177 20.78 -3.42 23.08
N ARG A 178 19.97 -2.92 24.01
CA ARG A 178 19.06 -1.79 23.79
C ARG A 178 19.80 -0.52 23.39
N ASP A 179 20.93 -0.23 24.03
CA ASP A 179 21.71 0.96 23.72
C ASP A 179 22.44 0.82 22.37
N LYS A 180 22.91 -0.38 22.02
CA LYS A 180 23.45 -0.67 20.68
C LYS A 180 22.41 -0.44 19.59
N GLU A 181 21.18 -0.93 19.78
CA GLU A 181 20.08 -0.74 18.83
C GLU A 181 19.75 0.75 18.65
N ARG A 182 19.68 1.51 19.75
CA ARG A 182 19.50 2.95 19.71
C ARG A 182 20.64 3.66 18.98
N GLN A 183 21.89 3.31 19.28
CA GLN A 183 23.04 3.91 18.62
C GLN A 183 23.07 3.61 17.13
N LEU A 184 22.70 2.39 16.69
CA LEU A 184 22.57 2.07 15.28
C LEU A 184 21.51 2.91 14.58
N GLN A 185 20.40 3.21 15.25
CA GLN A 185 19.36 4.10 14.72
C GLN A 185 19.89 5.54 14.58
N GLU A 186 20.57 6.07 15.60
CA GLU A 186 21.18 7.40 15.56
C GLU A 186 22.24 7.49 14.46
N LEU A 187 23.14 6.51 14.35
CA LEU A 187 24.13 6.43 13.28
C LEU A 187 23.49 6.36 11.89
N THR A 188 22.37 5.63 11.75
CA THR A 188 21.63 5.59 10.49
C THR A 188 21.14 6.98 10.10
N MET A 189 20.50 7.71 11.01
CA MET A 189 20.00 9.07 10.74
C MET A 189 21.13 10.02 10.36
N ILE A 190 22.23 9.97 11.10
CA ILE A 190 23.41 10.81 10.89
C ILE A 190 24.04 10.54 9.52
N VAL A 191 24.35 9.27 9.22
CA VAL A 191 24.99 8.88 7.95
C VAL A 191 24.10 9.19 6.76
N THR A 192 22.78 8.96 6.89
CA THR A 192 21.78 9.33 5.88
C THR A 192 21.85 10.84 5.60
N GLY A 193 21.85 11.67 6.65
CA GLY A 193 21.95 13.13 6.51
C GLY A 193 23.23 13.59 5.83
N ILE A 194 24.39 13.02 6.20
CA ILE A 194 25.69 13.33 5.58
C ILE A 194 25.66 13.00 4.08
N ARG A 195 25.14 11.82 3.71
CA ARG A 195 25.08 11.41 2.30
C ARG A 195 24.13 12.27 1.47
N LEU A 196 22.96 12.62 2.02
CA LEU A 196 22.04 13.55 1.37
C LEU A 196 22.67 14.94 1.18
N PHE A 197 23.39 15.45 2.19
CA PHE A 197 24.09 16.73 2.07
C PHE A 197 25.25 16.68 1.06
N ASN A 198 25.99 15.58 1.01
CA ASN A 198 27.05 15.39 0.01
C ASN A 198 26.48 15.32 -1.42
N LYS A 199 25.31 14.69 -1.60
CA LYS A 199 24.55 14.72 -2.86
C LYS A 199 24.22 16.16 -3.26
N GLU A 200 23.64 16.94 -2.34
CA GLU A 200 23.27 18.34 -2.57
C GLU A 200 24.49 19.21 -2.97
N CYS A 201 25.66 18.92 -2.38
CA CYS A 201 26.91 19.60 -2.73
C CYS A 201 27.57 19.12 -4.04
N GLY A 202 27.01 18.12 -4.72
CA GLY A 202 27.62 17.49 -5.90
C GLY A 202 28.91 16.72 -5.60
N LYS A 203 29.10 16.28 -4.35
CA LYS A 203 30.31 15.58 -3.86
C LYS A 203 30.06 14.12 -3.49
N GLY A 204 28.84 13.63 -3.70
CA GLY A 204 28.40 12.28 -3.35
C GLY A 204 26.98 12.05 -3.84
N GLY A 205 26.26 11.15 -3.17
CA GLY A 205 24.91 10.73 -3.53
C GLY A 205 24.86 9.50 -4.43
N GLU A 206 25.91 8.67 -4.41
CA GLU A 206 25.96 7.44 -5.18
C GLU A 206 24.78 6.53 -4.78
N GLY A 207 24.01 6.08 -5.77
CA GLY A 207 22.84 5.23 -5.55
C GLY A 207 21.67 5.88 -4.78
N ILE A 208 21.64 7.22 -4.65
CA ILE A 208 20.50 7.95 -4.10
C ILE A 208 19.61 8.46 -5.24
N ASP A 209 18.43 7.88 -5.38
CA ASP A 209 17.45 8.28 -6.38
C ASP A 209 17.01 9.74 -6.21
N ASP A 210 16.69 10.39 -7.34
CA ASP A 210 16.02 11.69 -7.34
C ASP A 210 14.51 11.50 -7.16
N LEU A 211 14.12 11.08 -5.95
CA LEU A 211 12.71 10.91 -5.60
C LEU A 211 11.87 12.18 -5.86
N PRO A 212 12.35 13.41 -5.54
CA PRO A 212 11.64 14.63 -5.92
C PRO A 212 11.34 14.71 -7.43
N GLY A 213 12.35 14.52 -8.28
CA GLY A 213 12.16 14.53 -9.74
C GLY A 213 11.18 13.44 -10.21
N ILE A 214 11.38 12.21 -9.74
CA ILE A 214 10.52 11.06 -10.08
C ILE A 214 9.06 11.31 -9.68
N LEU A 215 8.83 11.84 -8.48
CA LEU A 215 7.48 12.07 -7.96
C LEU A 215 6.80 13.26 -8.64
N ASN A 216 7.55 14.31 -8.99
CA ASN A 216 7.05 15.45 -9.75
C ASN A 216 6.61 15.08 -11.17
N GLU A 217 7.08 13.97 -11.73
CA GLU A 217 6.56 13.41 -12.98
C GLU A 217 5.42 12.40 -12.75
N ALA A 218 5.62 11.46 -11.82
CA ALA A 218 4.71 10.35 -11.60
C ALA A 218 3.35 10.79 -11.03
N VAL A 219 3.31 11.78 -10.14
CA VAL A 219 2.08 12.25 -9.51
C VAL A 219 1.15 12.94 -10.53
N PRO A 220 1.61 13.92 -11.34
CA PRO A 220 0.77 14.50 -12.39
C PRO A 220 0.31 13.47 -13.43
N ALA A 221 1.20 12.58 -13.89
CA ALA A 221 0.84 11.54 -14.84
C ALA A 221 -0.26 10.61 -14.31
N THR A 222 -0.12 10.16 -13.04
CA THR A 222 -1.14 9.33 -12.39
C THR A 222 -2.45 10.07 -12.21
N THR A 223 -2.40 11.34 -11.79
CA THR A 223 -3.58 12.20 -11.64
C THR A 223 -4.34 12.32 -12.96
N GLN A 224 -3.64 12.61 -14.06
CA GLN A 224 -4.23 12.74 -15.39
C GLN A 224 -4.86 11.43 -15.87
N ASN A 225 -4.21 10.29 -15.62
CA ASN A 225 -4.72 8.98 -16.00
C ASN A 225 -6.02 8.67 -15.25
N VAL A 226 -6.05 8.88 -13.93
CA VAL A 226 -7.26 8.65 -13.12
C VAL A 226 -8.38 9.60 -13.53
N ASP A 227 -8.08 10.89 -13.76
CA ASP A 227 -9.09 11.86 -14.19
C ASP A 227 -9.67 11.53 -15.56
N SER A 228 -8.83 11.10 -16.51
CA SER A 228 -9.28 10.65 -17.84
C SER A 228 -10.23 9.45 -17.75
N GLU A 229 -9.93 8.49 -16.87
CA GLU A 229 -10.77 7.33 -16.64
C GLU A 229 -12.10 7.69 -15.95
N ILE A 230 -12.06 8.63 -14.99
CA ILE A 230 -13.27 9.20 -14.36
C ILE A 230 -14.14 9.86 -15.44
N GLN A 231 -13.57 10.70 -16.29
CA GLN A 231 -14.31 11.37 -17.36
C GLN A 231 -14.95 10.35 -18.32
N SER A 232 -14.25 9.27 -18.65
CA SER A 232 -14.81 8.19 -19.48
C SER A 232 -15.98 7.49 -18.80
N THR A 233 -15.80 7.07 -17.55
CA THR A 233 -16.82 6.39 -16.74
C THR A 233 -18.06 7.26 -16.53
N VAL A 234 -17.86 8.56 -16.27
CA VAL A 234 -18.94 9.54 -16.10
C VAL A 234 -19.74 9.73 -17.39
N ARG A 235 -19.07 9.76 -18.56
CA ARG A 235 -19.77 9.83 -19.86
C ARG A 235 -20.68 8.62 -20.06
N ASP A 236 -20.21 7.42 -19.75
CA ASP A 236 -21.02 6.20 -19.88
C ASP A 236 -22.18 6.18 -18.89
N ALA A 237 -21.95 6.61 -17.65
CA ALA A 237 -23.02 6.78 -16.67
C ALA A 237 -24.10 7.77 -17.16
N TYR A 238 -23.70 8.92 -17.73
CA TYR A 238 -24.67 9.86 -18.31
C TYR A 238 -25.42 9.30 -19.50
N ARG A 239 -24.78 8.49 -20.36
CA ARG A 239 -25.45 7.81 -21.47
C ARG A 239 -26.53 6.85 -20.95
N TYR A 240 -26.22 6.03 -19.95
CA TYR A 240 -27.22 5.14 -19.35
C TYR A 240 -28.36 5.92 -18.70
N THR A 241 -28.07 7.00 -17.97
CA THR A 241 -29.09 7.88 -17.38
C THR A 241 -30.00 8.47 -18.45
N ALA A 242 -29.46 9.06 -19.52
CA ALA A 242 -30.24 9.69 -20.57
C ALA A 242 -31.15 8.68 -21.32
N ILE A 243 -30.66 7.46 -21.56
CA ILE A 243 -31.48 6.40 -22.17
C ILE A 243 -32.63 6.00 -21.23
N LEU A 244 -32.35 5.79 -19.94
CA LEU A 244 -33.37 5.43 -18.95
C LEU A 244 -34.42 6.53 -18.80
N GLU A 245 -34.02 7.81 -18.73
CA GLU A 245 -34.93 8.95 -18.67
C GLU A 245 -35.84 9.02 -19.90
N LYS A 246 -35.27 8.81 -21.10
CA LYS A 246 -36.06 8.78 -22.34
C LYS A 246 -37.08 7.64 -22.37
N ILE A 247 -36.71 6.46 -21.86
CA ILE A 247 -37.63 5.32 -21.74
C ILE A 247 -38.77 5.66 -20.76
N CYS A 248 -38.47 6.24 -19.60
CA CYS A 248 -39.47 6.64 -18.62
C CYS A 248 -40.41 7.76 -19.12
N GLN A 249 -39.93 8.65 -20.00
CA GLN A 249 -40.77 9.72 -20.59
C GLN A 249 -41.68 9.20 -21.72
N ASN A 250 -41.33 8.08 -22.36
CA ASN A 250 -42.04 7.50 -23.50
C ASN A 250 -43.17 6.52 -23.11
N GLU A 251 -43.78 6.64 -21.92
CA GLU A 251 -44.84 5.77 -21.39
C GLU A 251 -46.12 5.60 -22.27
N ARG A 252 -46.18 6.18 -23.49
CA ARG A 252 -47.35 6.12 -24.40
C ARG A 252 -47.11 5.62 -25.83
N GLY A 253 -46.10 4.80 -26.10
CA GLY A 253 -46.08 4.13 -27.41
C GLY A 253 -44.83 3.32 -27.71
N GLU A 254 -44.96 2.01 -27.48
CA GLU A 254 -44.07 0.91 -27.91
C GLU A 254 -42.61 0.94 -27.39
N PRO A 255 -42.08 -0.22 -26.94
CA PRO A 255 -40.68 -0.33 -26.56
C PRO A 255 -39.83 -0.17 -27.83
N SER A 256 -39.41 1.06 -28.13
CA SER A 256 -38.45 1.29 -29.20
C SER A 256 -37.13 0.67 -28.74
N VAL A 257 -36.79 -0.47 -29.33
CA VAL A 257 -35.58 -1.29 -29.11
C VAL A 257 -35.70 -2.22 -27.90
N GLY A 258 -35.45 -3.52 -28.13
CA GLY A 258 -35.48 -4.61 -27.13
C GLY A 258 -34.39 -4.52 -26.04
N LEU A 259 -34.15 -3.33 -25.50
CA LEU A 259 -33.24 -3.05 -24.41
C LEU A 259 -33.91 -3.37 -23.08
N SER A 260 -33.28 -4.24 -22.29
CA SER A 260 -33.71 -4.52 -20.93
C SER A 260 -33.46 -3.30 -20.03
N VAL A 261 -34.53 -2.69 -19.52
CA VAL A 261 -34.46 -1.60 -18.54
C VAL A 261 -33.66 -2.01 -17.32
N GLN A 262 -33.80 -3.28 -16.88
CA GLN A 262 -33.05 -3.83 -15.77
C GLN A 262 -31.55 -3.85 -16.07
N LEU A 263 -31.15 -4.30 -17.26
CA LEU A 263 -29.74 -4.34 -17.67
C LEU A 263 -29.14 -2.93 -17.72
N LEU A 264 -29.88 -1.94 -18.22
CA LEU A 264 -29.45 -0.54 -18.24
C LEU A 264 -29.29 0.03 -16.84
N LYS A 265 -30.22 -0.27 -15.91
CA LYS A 265 -30.10 0.12 -14.50
C LYS A 265 -28.87 -0.50 -13.83
N GLU A 266 -28.66 -1.80 -14.02
CA GLU A 266 -27.49 -2.51 -13.48
C GLU A 266 -26.18 -1.96 -14.06
N SER A 267 -26.15 -1.64 -15.36
CA SER A 267 -24.98 -1.03 -16.02
C SER A 267 -24.70 0.38 -15.48
N LEU A 268 -25.74 1.18 -15.27
CA LEU A 268 -25.60 2.50 -14.64
C LEU A 268 -25.03 2.38 -13.22
N ILE A 269 -25.53 1.45 -12.42
CA ILE A 269 -25.03 1.19 -11.05
C ILE A 269 -23.55 0.79 -11.11
N ASN A 270 -23.19 -0.11 -12.03
CA ASN A 270 -21.80 -0.53 -12.23
C ASN A 270 -20.88 0.67 -12.54
N SER A 271 -21.25 1.52 -13.52
CA SER A 271 -20.47 2.70 -13.87
C SER A 271 -20.37 3.70 -12.72
N ARG A 272 -21.43 3.91 -11.94
CA ARG A 272 -21.39 4.80 -10.77
C ARG A 272 -20.53 4.24 -9.63
N GLN A 273 -20.53 2.93 -9.43
CA GLN A 273 -19.63 2.28 -8.47
C GLN A 273 -18.16 2.44 -8.90
N HIS A 274 -17.88 2.25 -10.19
CA HIS A 274 -16.53 2.45 -10.73
C HIS A 274 -16.07 3.90 -10.54
N GLU A 275 -16.92 4.87 -10.88
CA GLU A 275 -16.66 6.30 -10.65
C GLU A 275 -16.33 6.57 -9.17
N ALA A 276 -17.12 6.03 -8.24
CA ALA A 276 -16.90 6.23 -6.81
C ALA A 276 -15.52 5.73 -6.37
N PHE A 277 -15.10 4.53 -6.81
CA PHE A 277 -13.78 4.00 -6.49
C PHE A 277 -12.63 4.80 -7.13
N LEU A 278 -12.78 5.21 -8.39
CA LEU A 278 -11.79 6.08 -9.04
C LEU A 278 -11.63 7.41 -8.30
N ARG A 279 -12.73 7.98 -7.76
CA ARG A 279 -12.68 9.21 -6.96
C ARG A 279 -11.94 9.01 -5.63
N VAL A 280 -12.08 7.84 -4.99
CA VAL A 280 -11.27 7.49 -3.81
C VAL A 280 -9.79 7.49 -4.17
N LEU A 281 -9.41 6.83 -5.27
CA LEU A 281 -8.02 6.81 -5.74
C LEU A 281 -7.51 8.21 -6.08
N LEU A 282 -8.32 9.04 -6.76
CA LEU A 282 -7.94 10.41 -7.10
C LEU A 282 -7.68 11.25 -5.85
N HIS A 283 -8.53 11.14 -4.83
CA HIS A 283 -8.35 11.83 -3.56
C HIS A 283 -7.01 11.45 -2.91
N ASP A 284 -6.66 10.16 -2.93
CA ASP A 284 -5.38 9.69 -2.40
C ASP A 284 -4.18 10.22 -3.20
N VAL A 285 -4.27 10.27 -4.53
CA VAL A 285 -3.23 10.83 -5.39
C VAL A 285 -3.03 12.33 -5.10
N ILE A 286 -4.12 13.09 -4.94
CA ILE A 286 -4.06 14.51 -4.55
C ILE A 286 -3.42 14.67 -3.17
N GLY A 287 -3.79 13.84 -2.20
CA GLY A 287 -3.16 13.83 -0.87
C GLY A 287 -1.66 13.51 -0.94
N CYS A 288 -1.24 12.62 -1.85
CA CYS A 288 0.17 12.33 -2.09
C CYS A 288 0.88 13.55 -2.70
N ALA A 289 0.27 14.24 -3.66
CA ALA A 289 0.83 15.46 -4.26
C ALA A 289 1.14 16.53 -3.20
N GLN A 290 0.17 16.82 -2.33
CA GLN A 290 0.33 17.79 -1.24
C GLN A 290 1.45 17.39 -0.27
N GLN A 291 1.53 16.10 0.04
CA GLN A 291 2.58 15.58 0.92
C GLN A 291 3.97 15.67 0.28
N VAL A 292 4.09 15.41 -1.02
CA VAL A 292 5.34 15.55 -1.76
C VAL A 292 5.79 17.00 -1.74
N GLU A 293 4.91 17.94 -2.11
CA GLU A 293 5.21 19.38 -2.08
C GLU A 293 5.67 19.85 -0.69
N MET A 294 4.98 19.41 0.36
CA MET A 294 5.37 19.73 1.74
C MET A 294 6.75 19.14 2.11
N LEU A 295 7.01 17.87 1.77
CA LEU A 295 8.28 17.21 2.09
C LEU A 295 9.45 17.80 1.30
N GLU A 296 9.24 18.15 0.03
CA GLU A 296 10.24 18.84 -0.80
C GLU A 296 10.58 20.21 -0.24
N SER A 297 9.56 21.01 0.13
CA SER A 297 9.77 22.31 0.77
C SER A 297 10.54 22.18 2.09
N GLN A 298 10.18 21.20 2.93
CA GLN A 298 10.89 20.92 4.17
C GLN A 298 12.33 20.47 3.92
N LEU A 299 12.56 19.58 2.95
CA LEU A 299 13.89 19.10 2.60
C LEU A 299 14.78 20.26 2.11
N ALA A 300 14.27 21.08 1.19
CA ALA A 300 14.97 22.25 0.67
C ALA A 300 15.34 23.23 1.79
N GLY A 301 14.38 23.59 2.67
CA GLY A 301 14.63 24.47 3.79
C GLY A 301 15.65 23.90 4.80
N ARG A 302 15.62 22.58 5.05
CA ARG A 302 16.61 21.92 5.92
C ARG A 302 18.00 21.89 5.27
N MET A 303 18.09 21.66 3.96
CA MET A 303 19.36 21.68 3.23
C MET A 303 19.97 23.08 3.20
N GLU A 304 19.17 24.12 2.98
CA GLU A 304 19.64 25.51 3.04
C GLU A 304 20.17 25.87 4.43
N GLN A 305 19.44 25.53 5.50
CA GLN A 305 19.89 25.72 6.89
C GLN A 305 21.20 24.99 7.17
N LEU A 306 21.32 23.74 6.71
CA LEU A 306 22.52 22.93 6.88
C LEU A 306 23.70 23.54 6.10
N GLN A 307 23.47 23.98 4.87
CA GLN A 307 24.48 24.61 4.04
C GLN A 307 24.99 25.91 4.66
N ALA A 308 24.11 26.77 5.18
CA ALA A 308 24.49 27.99 5.90
C ALA A 308 25.31 27.68 7.15
N THR A 309 24.96 26.62 7.87
CA THR A 309 25.70 26.18 9.07
C THR A 309 27.10 25.69 8.71
N VAL A 310 27.23 24.88 7.66
CA VAL A 310 28.49 24.24 7.24
C VAL A 310 29.43 25.22 6.51
N GLN A 311 28.91 26.12 5.66
CA GLN A 311 29.73 27.12 4.94
C GLN A 311 30.55 28.01 5.87
N SER A 312 30.14 28.18 7.13
CA SER A 312 30.82 29.03 8.10
C SER A 312 32.06 28.40 8.76
N LYS A 313 32.34 27.09 8.61
CA LYS A 313 33.41 26.41 9.37
C LYS A 313 34.11 25.30 8.60
N THR A 314 35.44 25.27 8.67
CA THR A 314 36.32 24.17 8.20
C THR A 314 36.12 22.87 8.97
N ALA A 315 35.56 22.93 10.18
CA ALA A 315 35.08 21.80 10.97
C ALA A 315 33.86 22.26 11.79
N VAL A 316 32.72 21.60 11.63
CA VAL A 316 31.52 21.90 12.43
C VAL A 316 31.41 20.89 13.55
N PRO A 317 31.32 21.32 14.83
CA PRO A 317 31.07 20.40 15.94
C PRO A 317 29.76 19.63 15.71
N THR A 318 29.78 18.31 15.94
CA THR A 318 28.64 17.40 15.83
C THR A 318 27.41 17.97 16.55
N ALA A 319 27.59 18.55 17.74
CA ALA A 319 26.51 19.16 18.53
C ALA A 319 25.81 20.39 17.88
N GLN A 320 26.41 21.04 16.89
CA GLN A 320 25.80 22.16 16.16
C GLN A 320 25.06 21.72 14.90
N VAL A 321 25.40 20.57 14.34
CA VAL A 321 24.72 19.96 13.18
C VAL A 321 23.56 19.09 13.63
N TYR A 322 23.75 18.34 14.72
CA TYR A 322 22.75 17.46 15.30
C TYR A 322 22.16 18.12 16.55
N VAL A 323 21.21 19.04 16.34
CA VAL A 323 20.45 19.60 17.45
C VAL A 323 19.51 18.49 17.96
N CYS A 324 19.83 17.92 19.13
CA CYS A 324 18.91 17.01 19.81
C CYS A 324 17.58 17.74 20.02
N SER A 325 16.56 17.30 19.27
CA SER A 325 15.19 17.70 19.53
C SER A 325 14.78 16.96 20.80
N SER A 326 14.79 17.66 21.93
CA SER A 326 14.13 17.22 23.17
C SER A 326 12.62 17.15 23.00
#